data_AF-F4BN56-F1
#
_entry.id   AF-F4BN56-F1
#
_cell.length_a   1.000
_cell.length_b   1.000
_cell.length_c   1.000
_cell.angle_alpha   90.00
_cell.angle_beta   90.00
_cell.angle_gamma   90.00
#
_symmetry.space_group_name_H-M   'P 1'
#
loop_
_entity.id
_entity.type
_entity.pdbx_description
1 polymer ?
#
loop_
_entity_poly.entity_id
_entity_poly.type
_entity_poly.pdbx_seq_one_letter_code
_entity_poly.pdbx_strand_id
1 'polypeptide(L)'
;MIHSYYTTTKGEVIHDTEFTHVEWLHLSNPTPDEINRVVKHFGFPKDYLSSVLDPDEVSRHENLELDESESSSLAMFLYPLKISSNPNDSEYVTRPLAVIMTSKTVITAAVHTPDFISKMIENKPNFPISSTNQENFLLDIAWHISSDYITYLKDINAKIEKLEDTITKTSKNRQLFVLMSLQKSLVYFSTAIESNHPIFKRLKAIERFNTNKNILSFLHDVVIENQQAEAMIRQSNKMLEQISAIFSSVISNNLNNIMKVLTSITIVLTIPNIIGALWGMNVTLPFEDTPGAFWILCFISLAICVLTVWILRKKDYF
;
A
#
# COMPACT_ATOMS: atom_id res chain seq x y z
N MET A 1 -3.32 26.97 -6.99
CA MET A 1 -4.02 27.97 -6.14
C MET A 1 -3.15 28.27 -4.95
N ILE A 2 -2.77 29.54 -4.80
CA ILE A 2 -1.98 30.01 -3.65
C ILE A 2 -2.91 30.44 -2.53
N HIS A 3 -2.64 29.99 -1.31
CA HIS A 3 -3.32 30.43 -0.12
C HIS A 3 -2.32 30.90 0.94
N SER A 4 -2.40 32.17 1.33
CA SER A 4 -1.49 32.80 2.29
C SER A 4 -2.24 33.16 3.56
N TYR A 5 -1.62 32.85 4.69
CA TYR A 5 -2.22 32.91 6.01
C TYR A 5 -1.30 33.58 7.03
N TYR A 6 -1.90 34.24 8.00
CA TYR A 6 -1.22 34.72 9.20
C TYR A 6 -2.11 34.57 10.42
N THR A 7 -1.48 34.44 11.58
CA THR A 7 -2.19 34.25 12.84
C THR A 7 -2.30 35.57 13.60
N THR A 8 -3.48 35.88 14.12
CA THR A 8 -3.66 37.02 15.03
C THR A 8 -3.25 36.67 16.47
N THR A 9 -3.13 37.67 17.34
CA THR A 9 -2.86 37.48 18.79
C THR A 9 -3.91 36.63 19.52
N LYS A 10 -5.04 36.30 18.87
CA LYS A 10 -6.10 35.41 19.37
C LYS A 10 -6.10 34.01 18.74
N GLY A 11 -5.15 33.70 17.87
CA GLY A 11 -5.06 32.39 17.19
C GLY A 11 -5.99 32.24 15.98
N GLU A 12 -6.63 33.32 15.52
CA GLU A 12 -7.48 33.28 14.32
C GLU A 12 -6.63 33.39 13.04
N VAL A 13 -6.92 32.51 12.08
CA VAL A 13 -6.26 32.44 10.77
C VAL A 13 -6.92 33.43 9.82
N ILE A 14 -6.14 34.38 9.30
CA ILE A 14 -6.63 35.35 8.31
C ILE A 14 -5.91 35.14 6.99
N HIS A 15 -6.66 35.22 5.89
CA HIS A 15 -6.11 35.11 4.54
C HIS A 15 -5.49 36.45 4.11
N ASP A 16 -4.19 36.49 3.85
CA ASP A 16 -3.46 37.67 3.35
C ASP A 16 -3.16 37.51 1.86
N THR A 17 -3.82 38.25 0.98
CA THR A 17 -3.61 38.13 -0.47
C THR A 17 -2.35 38.83 -1.00
N GLU A 18 -1.68 39.66 -0.17
CA GLU A 18 -0.61 40.56 -0.63
C GLU A 18 0.80 40.18 -0.15
N PHE A 19 0.94 39.07 0.60
CA PHE A 19 2.21 38.60 1.16
C PHE A 19 2.89 39.57 2.14
N THR A 20 2.12 40.45 2.77
CA THR A 20 2.71 41.52 3.60
C THR A 20 3.07 41.05 4.99
N HIS A 21 2.31 40.11 5.56
CA HIS A 21 2.49 39.60 6.92
C HIS A 21 2.33 38.08 7.00
N VAL A 22 2.76 37.35 5.97
CA VAL A 22 2.51 35.90 5.87
C VAL A 22 3.42 35.12 6.80
N GLU A 23 2.82 34.49 7.81
CA GLU A 23 3.50 33.53 8.68
C GLU A 23 3.49 32.12 8.06
N TRP A 24 2.43 31.78 7.31
CA TRP A 24 2.30 30.51 6.62
C TRP A 24 1.70 30.66 5.21
N LEU A 25 2.37 30.09 4.21
CA LEU A 25 1.93 30.03 2.82
C LEU A 25 1.72 28.59 2.38
N HIS A 26 0.52 28.23 1.92
CA HIS A 26 0.27 26.93 1.29
C HIS A 26 0.04 27.06 -0.22
N LEU A 27 0.76 26.26 -1.01
CA LEU A 27 0.56 26.12 -2.44
C LEU A 27 -0.09 24.77 -2.76
N SER A 28 -1.31 24.82 -3.27
CA SER A 28 -2.03 23.65 -3.77
C SER A 28 -1.93 23.58 -5.29
N ASN A 29 -1.38 22.48 -5.81
CA ASN A 29 -1.13 22.25 -7.24
C ASN A 29 -0.54 23.48 -7.95
N PRO A 30 0.69 23.90 -7.58
CA PRO A 30 1.24 25.17 -8.04
C PRO A 30 1.61 25.13 -9.53
N THR A 31 1.21 26.18 -10.25
CA THR A 31 1.59 26.40 -11.64
C THR A 31 3.05 26.91 -11.75
N PRO A 32 3.73 26.73 -12.90
CA PRO A 32 5.08 27.23 -13.09
C PRO A 32 5.24 28.74 -12.82
N ASP A 33 4.22 29.53 -13.14
CA ASP A 33 4.21 30.98 -12.89
C ASP A 33 4.07 31.31 -11.40
N GLU A 34 3.19 30.60 -10.68
CA GLU A 34 3.06 30.71 -9.22
C GLU A 34 4.39 30.33 -8.53
N ILE A 35 5.04 29.23 -8.96
CA ILE A 35 6.35 28.81 -8.44
C ILE A 35 7.39 29.91 -8.64
N ASN A 36 7.52 30.43 -9.86
CA ASN A 36 8.51 31.48 -10.16
C ASN A 36 8.26 32.76 -9.33
N ARG A 37 6.99 33.13 -9.11
CA ARG A 37 6.61 34.28 -8.29
C ARG A 37 7.04 34.11 -6.84
N VAL A 38 6.75 32.96 -6.23
CA VAL A 38 7.09 32.67 -4.82
C VAL A 38 8.61 32.56 -4.65
N VAL A 39 9.29 31.84 -5.55
CA VAL A 39 10.76 31.72 -5.57
C VAL A 39 11.43 33.10 -5.63
N LYS A 40 10.95 33.99 -6.50
CA LYS A 40 11.51 35.34 -6.65
C LYS A 40 11.27 36.22 -5.42
N HIS A 41 10.15 36.03 -4.71
CA HIS A 41 9.80 36.82 -3.54
C HIS A 41 10.59 36.40 -2.30
N PHE A 42 10.70 35.10 -2.04
CA PHE A 42 11.32 34.56 -0.82
C PHE A 42 12.78 34.14 -0.98
N GLY A 43 13.29 34.01 -2.21
CA GLY A 43 14.72 33.87 -2.49
C GLY A 43 15.33 32.49 -2.21
N PHE A 44 14.64 31.40 -2.58
CA PHE A 44 15.13 30.02 -2.42
C PHE A 44 15.26 29.27 -3.76
N PRO A 45 16.02 28.17 -3.84
CA PRO A 45 16.18 27.39 -5.07
C PRO A 45 14.84 26.88 -5.64
N LYS A 46 14.66 27.00 -6.97
CA LYS A 46 13.39 26.64 -7.63
C LYS A 46 12.99 25.17 -7.43
N ASP A 47 13.97 24.28 -7.32
CA ASP A 47 13.76 22.85 -7.12
C ASP A 47 13.01 22.54 -5.81
N TYR A 48 13.12 23.39 -4.78
CA TYR A 48 12.40 23.19 -3.51
C TYR A 48 10.87 23.14 -3.70
N LEU A 49 10.34 23.87 -4.68
CA LEU A 49 8.92 23.84 -5.03
C LEU A 49 8.61 22.97 -6.24
N SER A 50 9.44 23.00 -7.29
CA SER A 50 9.12 22.25 -8.51
C SER A 50 9.22 20.74 -8.33
N SER A 51 10.05 20.25 -7.40
CA SER A 51 10.15 18.83 -7.04
C SER A 51 8.81 18.22 -6.61
N VAL A 52 7.93 19.01 -6.00
CA VAL A 52 6.60 18.55 -5.57
C VAL A 52 5.71 18.11 -6.74
N LEU A 53 6.00 18.59 -7.95
CA LEU A 53 5.26 18.21 -9.16
C LEU A 53 5.65 16.82 -9.69
N ASP A 54 6.78 16.27 -9.25
CA ASP A 54 7.21 14.92 -9.58
C ASP A 54 6.61 13.92 -8.57
N PRO A 55 5.68 13.04 -8.97
CA PRO A 55 5.09 12.05 -8.07
C PRO A 55 6.10 11.02 -7.56
N ASP A 56 7.25 10.86 -8.23
CA ASP A 56 8.31 9.90 -7.87
C ASP A 56 9.48 10.58 -7.13
N GLU A 57 9.33 11.85 -6.73
CA GLU A 57 10.29 12.56 -5.89
C GLU A 57 10.56 11.82 -4.57
N VAL A 58 11.77 11.99 -4.02
CA VAL A 58 12.17 11.34 -2.77
C VAL A 58 12.13 12.29 -1.60
N SER A 59 11.96 11.74 -0.38
CA SER A 59 12.11 12.56 0.82
C SER A 59 13.59 12.91 1.02
N ARG A 60 13.84 14.21 1.24
CA ARG A 60 15.17 14.78 1.45
C ARG A 60 15.08 16.04 2.31
N HIS A 61 16.23 16.49 2.79
CA HIS A 61 16.35 17.78 3.44
C HIS A 61 17.50 18.59 2.86
N GLU A 62 17.38 19.91 2.88
CA GLU A 62 18.43 20.84 2.45
C GLU A 62 18.57 21.97 3.47
N ASN A 63 19.80 22.32 3.83
CA ASN A 63 20.13 23.44 4.72
C ASN A 63 19.38 23.46 6.08
N LEU A 64 18.86 22.33 6.57
CA LEU A 64 18.13 22.29 7.85
C LEU A 64 18.98 22.73 9.05
N GLU A 65 20.29 22.55 8.97
CA GLU A 65 21.26 22.98 9.98
C GLU A 65 21.55 24.47 10.00
N LEU A 66 21.30 25.17 8.89
CA LEU A 66 21.54 26.60 8.80
C LEU A 66 20.39 27.33 9.48
N ASP A 67 20.70 28.47 10.10
CA ASP A 67 19.67 29.33 10.66
C ASP A 67 18.83 29.93 9.52
N GLU A 68 17.53 30.09 9.75
CA GLU A 68 16.58 30.62 8.75
C GLU A 68 16.89 32.07 8.38
N SER A 69 17.66 32.75 9.24
CA SER A 69 18.24 34.07 9.02
C SER A 69 19.36 34.07 7.97
N GLU A 70 20.05 32.94 7.78
CA GLU A 70 21.19 32.80 6.87
C GLU A 70 20.78 32.18 5.52
N SER A 71 19.88 31.21 5.52
CA SER A 71 19.38 30.58 4.29
C SER A 71 18.03 29.91 4.46
N SER A 72 17.31 29.74 3.35
CA SER A 72 16.09 28.92 3.33
C SER A 72 16.43 27.44 3.49
N SER A 73 15.66 26.73 4.32
CA SER A 73 15.77 25.28 4.49
C SER A 73 14.58 24.54 3.91
N LEU A 74 14.79 23.28 3.53
CA LEU A 74 13.77 22.39 2.97
C LEU A 74 13.70 21.11 3.80
N ALA A 75 12.48 20.71 4.13
CA ALA A 75 12.13 19.34 4.47
C ALA A 75 11.09 18.84 3.47
N MET A 76 11.49 17.91 2.60
CA MET A 76 10.60 17.24 1.65
C MET A 76 10.14 15.93 2.26
N PHE A 77 8.86 15.82 2.62
CA PHE A 77 8.29 14.58 3.14
C PHE A 77 7.48 13.85 2.09
N LEU A 78 7.48 12.53 2.17
CA LEU A 78 6.48 11.72 1.49
C LEU A 78 5.32 11.46 2.46
N TYR A 79 4.12 11.95 2.11
CA TYR A 79 2.90 11.72 2.88
C TYR A 79 1.99 10.70 2.18
N PRO A 80 1.15 9.96 2.93
CA PRO A 80 0.30 8.95 2.34
C PRO A 80 -1.01 9.54 1.83
N LEU A 81 -1.49 9.00 0.71
CA LEU A 81 -2.74 9.40 0.08
C LEU A 81 -3.53 8.17 -0.35
N LYS A 82 -4.81 8.14 0.01
CA LYS A 82 -5.75 7.12 -0.47
C LYS A 82 -6.35 7.56 -1.81
N ILE A 83 -6.06 6.81 -2.88
CA ILE A 83 -6.66 7.04 -4.19
C ILE A 83 -7.76 6.00 -4.40
N SER A 84 -8.96 6.49 -4.71
CA SER A 84 -10.10 5.64 -5.03
C SER A 84 -10.28 5.59 -6.55
N SER A 85 -9.76 4.55 -7.18
CA SER A 85 -10.07 4.26 -8.59
C SER A 85 -11.44 3.59 -8.73
N ASN A 86 -11.89 2.87 -7.69
CA ASN A 86 -13.21 2.26 -7.58
C ASN A 86 -13.64 2.15 -6.09
N PRO A 87 -14.95 2.13 -5.76
CA PRO A 87 -15.43 2.06 -4.37
C PRO A 87 -14.94 0.85 -3.57
N ASN A 88 -14.55 -0.23 -4.26
CA ASN A 88 -14.06 -1.47 -3.67
C ASN A 88 -12.55 -1.69 -3.80
N ASP A 89 -11.84 -0.86 -4.58
CA ASP A 89 -10.40 -0.96 -4.84
C ASP A 89 -9.77 0.40 -4.55
N SER A 90 -9.51 0.65 -3.26
CA SER A 90 -8.69 1.79 -2.86
C SER A 90 -7.23 1.37 -2.85
N GLU A 91 -6.41 2.07 -3.63
CA GLU A 91 -4.95 1.99 -3.55
C GLU A 91 -4.44 3.07 -2.61
N TYR A 92 -3.37 2.77 -1.89
CA TYR A 92 -2.66 3.77 -1.10
C TYR A 92 -1.34 4.06 -1.80
N VAL A 93 -1.08 5.34 -2.01
CA VAL A 93 0.15 5.83 -2.64
C VAL A 93 0.77 6.87 -1.75
N THR A 94 1.95 7.35 -2.13
CA THR A 94 2.65 8.44 -1.44
C THR A 94 2.85 9.61 -2.39
N ARG A 95 2.90 10.82 -1.85
CA ARG A 95 3.12 12.05 -2.61
C ARG A 95 4.08 12.98 -1.86
N PRO A 96 4.88 13.78 -2.57
CA PRO A 96 5.75 14.76 -1.92
C PRO A 96 4.96 15.92 -1.35
N LEU A 97 5.40 16.38 -0.18
CA LEU A 97 5.03 17.63 0.47
C LEU A 97 6.33 18.37 0.81
N ALA A 98 6.53 19.52 0.19
CA ALA A 98 7.62 20.40 0.57
C ALA A 98 7.18 21.24 1.78
N VAL A 99 8.07 21.34 2.77
CA VAL A 99 8.01 22.31 3.86
C VAL A 99 9.29 23.14 3.78
N ILE A 100 9.15 24.40 3.42
CA ILE A 100 10.25 25.34 3.23
C ILE A 100 10.17 26.37 4.34
N MET A 101 11.25 26.52 5.10
CA MET A 101 11.34 27.48 6.18
C MET A 101 12.28 28.61 5.75
N THR A 102 11.82 29.85 5.93
CA THR A 102 12.54 31.08 5.61
C THR A 102 12.55 31.98 6.84
N SER A 103 13.35 33.05 6.87
CA SER A 103 13.52 33.92 8.05
C SER A 103 12.23 34.34 8.81
N LYS A 104 11.06 34.42 8.15
CA LYS A 104 9.79 34.84 8.78
C LYS A 104 8.56 34.04 8.37
N THR A 105 8.70 33.10 7.44
CA THR A 105 7.54 32.45 6.81
C THR A 105 7.82 30.97 6.57
N VAL A 106 6.85 30.13 6.91
CA VAL A 106 6.83 28.73 6.48
C VAL A 106 6.01 28.61 5.19
N ILE A 107 6.52 27.88 4.21
CA ILE A 107 5.87 27.64 2.93
C ILE A 107 5.67 26.13 2.76
N THR A 108 4.44 25.69 2.55
CA THR A 108 4.12 24.29 2.24
C THR A 108 3.60 24.15 0.82
N ALA A 109 3.98 23.09 0.11
CA ALA A 109 3.51 22.86 -1.25
C ALA A 109 3.24 21.38 -1.52
N ALA A 110 2.09 21.09 -2.12
CA ALA A 110 1.69 19.75 -2.56
C ALA A 110 0.83 19.81 -3.83
N VAL A 111 0.93 18.82 -4.72
CA VAL A 111 0.00 18.69 -5.86
C VAL A 111 -1.41 18.38 -5.37
N HIS A 112 -1.53 17.43 -4.44
CA HIS A 112 -2.77 17.17 -3.71
C HIS A 112 -2.60 17.70 -2.29
N THR A 113 -3.46 18.61 -1.85
CA THR A 113 -3.39 19.11 -0.48
C THR A 113 -3.75 17.99 0.49
N PRO A 114 -2.89 17.65 1.48
CA PRO A 114 -3.24 16.67 2.50
C PRO A 114 -4.46 17.09 3.31
N ASP A 115 -5.24 16.10 3.78
CA ASP A 115 -6.44 16.36 4.58
C ASP A 115 -6.12 17.13 5.87
N PHE A 116 -4.99 16.83 6.52
CA PHE A 116 -4.59 17.55 7.73
C PHE A 116 -4.27 19.03 7.45
N ILE A 117 -3.64 19.35 6.31
CA ILE A 117 -3.40 20.74 5.90
C ILE A 117 -4.73 21.45 5.64
N SER A 118 -5.67 20.80 4.96
CA SER A 118 -7.01 21.36 4.75
C SER A 118 -7.72 21.64 6.08
N LYS A 119 -7.61 20.74 7.07
CA LYS A 119 -8.17 20.93 8.41
C LYS A 119 -7.48 22.05 9.21
N MET A 120 -6.16 22.21 9.05
CA MET A 120 -5.41 23.34 9.61
C MET A 120 -5.91 24.66 9.00
N ILE A 121 -6.04 24.73 7.67
CA ILE A 121 -6.59 25.90 6.95
C ILE A 121 -7.98 26.30 7.48
N GLU A 122 -8.84 25.31 7.72
CA GLU A 122 -10.19 25.51 8.26
C GLU A 122 -10.22 25.83 9.77
N ASN A 123 -9.06 25.91 10.43
CA ASN A 123 -8.90 26.12 11.87
C ASN A 123 -9.76 25.16 12.73
N LYS A 124 -9.80 23.88 12.33
CA LYS A 124 -10.57 22.86 13.06
C LYS A 124 -9.96 22.58 14.44
N PRO A 125 -10.78 22.27 15.46
CA PRO A 125 -10.28 21.89 16.77
C PRO A 125 -9.34 20.67 16.64
N ASN A 126 -8.21 20.72 17.37
CA ASN A 126 -7.07 19.81 17.30
C ASN A 126 -6.10 19.99 16.13
N PHE A 127 -6.28 21.01 15.28
CA PHE A 127 -5.35 21.39 14.21
C PHE A 127 -4.89 22.86 14.36
N PRO A 128 -4.30 23.26 15.51
CA PRO A 128 -3.90 24.64 15.71
C PRO A 128 -2.78 25.04 14.76
N ILE A 129 -2.87 26.23 14.17
CA ILE A 129 -1.75 26.85 13.46
C ILE A 129 -0.95 27.65 14.48
N SER A 130 0.22 27.15 14.84
CA SER A 130 1.21 27.90 15.62
C SER A 130 2.40 28.24 14.72
N SER A 131 2.17 29.08 13.70
CA SER A 131 3.24 29.55 12.81
C SER A 131 4.25 30.49 13.47
N THR A 132 4.01 30.91 14.73
CA THR A 132 4.94 31.73 15.52
C THR A 132 6.26 31.00 15.83
N ASN A 133 6.28 29.66 15.79
CA ASN A 133 7.49 28.86 15.94
C ASN A 133 7.58 27.84 14.79
N GLN A 134 8.52 28.08 13.86
CA GLN A 134 8.65 27.28 12.64
C GLN A 134 9.03 25.82 12.94
N GLU A 135 9.82 25.59 13.99
CA GLU A 135 10.19 24.24 14.42
C GLU A 135 8.99 23.41 14.85
N ASN A 136 8.10 23.97 15.68
CA ASN A 136 6.87 23.33 16.09
C ASN A 136 5.98 23.04 14.90
N PHE A 137 5.85 23.99 13.97
CA PHE A 137 5.02 23.81 12.77
C PHE A 137 5.55 22.67 11.87
N LEU A 138 6.87 22.56 11.71
CA LEU A 138 7.49 21.45 11.00
C LEU A 138 7.21 20.11 11.70
N LEU A 139 7.33 20.06 13.03
CA LEU A 139 7.03 18.86 13.81
C LEU A 139 5.54 18.51 13.78
N ASP A 140 4.64 19.50 13.78
CA ASP A 140 3.21 19.31 13.63
C ASP A 140 2.90 18.66 12.28
N ILE A 141 3.51 19.14 11.18
CA ILE A 141 3.36 18.50 9.87
C ILE A 141 3.85 17.05 9.92
N ALA A 142 5.04 16.81 10.47
CA ALA A 142 5.59 15.47 10.58
C ALA A 142 4.74 14.52 11.44
N TRP A 143 4.15 15.04 12.52
CA TRP A 143 3.22 14.31 13.38
C TRP A 143 1.98 13.88 12.60
N HIS A 144 1.33 14.81 11.89
CA HIS A 144 0.13 14.51 11.13
C HIS A 144 0.41 13.52 9.99
N ILE A 145 1.55 13.65 9.30
CA ILE A 145 1.98 12.67 8.29
C ILE A 145 2.12 11.28 8.92
N SER A 146 2.79 11.17 10.06
CA SER A 146 2.98 9.89 10.75
C SER A 146 1.65 9.30 11.23
N SER A 147 0.74 10.14 11.75
CA SER A 147 -0.60 9.72 12.19
C SER A 147 -1.48 9.25 11.01
N ASP A 148 -1.38 9.88 9.84
CA ASP A 148 -2.07 9.46 8.63
C ASP A 148 -1.55 8.08 8.15
N TYR A 149 -0.24 7.83 8.21
CA TYR A 149 0.32 6.50 7.93
C TYR A 149 -0.28 5.44 8.84
N ILE A 150 -0.31 5.68 10.16
CA ILE A 150 -0.89 4.74 11.13
C ILE A 150 -2.38 4.49 10.83
N THR A 151 -3.12 5.53 10.49
CA THR A 151 -4.54 5.43 10.13
C THR A 151 -4.75 4.54 8.91
N TYR A 152 -3.99 4.77 7.84
CA TYR A 152 -4.10 3.96 6.62
C TYR A 152 -3.56 2.54 6.79
N LEU A 153 -2.54 2.33 7.63
CA LEU A 153 -2.04 0.99 7.95
C LEU A 153 -3.08 0.17 8.74
N LYS A 154 -3.89 0.80 9.60
CA LYS A 154 -5.03 0.13 10.25
C LYS A 154 -6.09 -0.30 9.23
N ASP A 155 -6.40 0.55 8.24
CA ASP A 155 -7.32 0.20 7.14
C ASP A 155 -6.76 -0.94 6.28
N ILE A 156 -5.46 -0.91 5.95
CA ILE A 156 -4.77 -2.00 5.26
C ILE A 156 -4.85 -3.31 6.07
N ASN A 157 -4.55 -3.29 7.36
CA ASN A 157 -4.60 -4.49 8.20
C ASN A 157 -6.00 -5.10 8.24
N ALA A 158 -7.05 -4.29 8.38
CA ALA A 158 -8.43 -4.78 8.30
C ALA A 158 -8.75 -5.43 6.94
N LYS A 159 -8.21 -4.90 5.83
CA LYS A 159 -8.34 -5.52 4.50
C LYS A 159 -7.57 -6.84 4.40
N ILE A 160 -6.40 -6.94 5.04
CA ILE A 160 -5.60 -8.17 5.07
C ILE A 160 -6.34 -9.26 5.85
N GLU A 161 -6.89 -8.96 7.02
CA GLU A 161 -7.70 -9.91 7.81
C GLU A 161 -8.89 -10.44 7.00
N LYS A 162 -9.59 -9.54 6.28
CA LYS A 162 -10.68 -9.94 5.37
C LYS A 162 -10.21 -10.81 4.20
N LEU A 163 -9.00 -10.57 3.69
CA LEU A 163 -8.41 -11.39 2.63
C LEU A 163 -8.07 -12.80 3.15
N GLU A 164 -7.55 -12.90 4.37
CA GLU A 164 -7.29 -14.16 5.05
C GLU A 164 -8.57 -14.98 5.27
N ASP A 165 -9.68 -14.35 5.66
CA ASP A 165 -10.96 -15.06 5.83
C ASP A 165 -11.56 -15.60 4.52
N THR A 166 -11.23 -14.98 3.39
CA THR A 166 -11.83 -15.28 2.09
C THR A 166 -11.01 -16.26 1.25
N ILE A 167 -9.70 -16.35 1.48
CA ILE A 167 -8.79 -17.25 0.74
C ILE A 167 -9.15 -18.74 0.90
N THR A 168 -9.59 -19.13 2.10
CA THR A 168 -9.92 -20.51 2.45
C THR A 168 -11.22 -20.98 1.80
N LYS A 169 -12.10 -20.05 1.43
CA LYS A 169 -13.48 -20.33 0.99
C LYS A 169 -13.67 -20.22 -0.52
N THR A 170 -12.79 -19.58 -1.27
CA THR A 170 -13.01 -19.32 -2.71
C THR A 170 -11.71 -19.08 -3.48
N SER A 171 -11.54 -19.74 -4.63
CA SER A 171 -10.57 -19.32 -5.66
C SER A 171 -11.25 -18.35 -6.61
N LYS A 172 -10.82 -17.07 -6.60
CA LYS A 172 -11.26 -16.05 -7.56
C LYS A 172 -10.10 -15.10 -7.85
N ASN A 173 -9.94 -14.72 -9.12
CA ASN A 173 -8.94 -13.75 -9.59
C ASN A 173 -8.99 -12.42 -8.82
N ARG A 174 -10.16 -12.06 -8.29
CA ARG A 174 -10.38 -10.83 -7.52
C ARG A 174 -9.49 -10.74 -6.28
N GLN A 175 -9.37 -11.80 -5.50
CA GLN A 175 -8.56 -11.79 -4.28
C GLN A 175 -7.08 -11.62 -4.61
N LEU A 176 -6.64 -12.13 -5.77
CA LEU A 176 -5.29 -11.95 -6.30
C LEU A 176 -5.01 -10.47 -6.61
N PHE A 177 -5.96 -9.79 -7.25
CA PHE A 177 -5.84 -8.34 -7.49
C PHE A 177 -5.82 -7.54 -6.19
N VAL A 178 -6.66 -7.91 -5.20
CA VAL A 178 -6.64 -7.28 -3.87
C VAL A 178 -5.28 -7.49 -3.19
N LEU A 179 -4.77 -8.72 -3.17
CA LEU A 179 -3.44 -9.04 -2.63
C LEU A 179 -2.36 -8.17 -3.28
N MET A 180 -2.32 -8.12 -4.62
CA MET A 180 -1.37 -7.30 -5.36
C MET A 180 -1.49 -5.80 -5.02
N SER A 181 -2.71 -5.27 -4.91
CA SER A 181 -2.95 -3.87 -4.58
C SER A 181 -2.46 -3.51 -3.16
N LEU A 182 -2.65 -4.40 -2.19
CA LEU A 182 -2.17 -4.23 -0.82
C LEU A 182 -0.64 -4.32 -0.75
N GLN A 183 -0.03 -5.27 -1.47
CA GLN A 183 1.43 -5.38 -1.57
C GLN A 183 2.03 -4.11 -2.18
N LYS A 184 1.49 -3.62 -3.29
CA LYS A 184 1.91 -2.38 -3.94
C LYS A 184 1.80 -1.18 -2.98
N SER A 185 0.69 -1.09 -2.25
CA SER A 185 0.46 -0.02 -1.27
C SER A 185 1.49 -0.05 -0.13
N LEU A 186 1.81 -1.23 0.40
CA LEU A 186 2.82 -1.39 1.45
C LEU A 186 4.23 -1.08 0.95
N VAL A 187 4.55 -1.38 -0.31
CA VAL A 187 5.84 -0.98 -0.92
C VAL A 187 5.97 0.55 -0.93
N TYR A 188 4.96 1.29 -1.41
CA TYR A 188 4.98 2.76 -1.37
C TYR A 188 5.18 3.28 0.05
N PHE A 189 4.45 2.73 1.02
CA PHE A 189 4.55 3.16 2.42
C PHE A 189 5.92 2.82 3.04
N SER A 190 6.46 1.63 2.78
CA SER A 190 7.80 1.24 3.27
C SER A 190 8.86 2.20 2.75
N THR A 191 8.89 2.42 1.44
CA THR A 191 9.86 3.31 0.80
C THR A 191 9.74 4.73 1.34
N ALA A 192 8.52 5.25 1.52
CA ALA A 192 8.33 6.60 2.03
C ALA A 192 8.70 6.77 3.51
N ILE A 193 8.32 5.82 4.37
CA ILE A 193 8.71 5.83 5.79
C ILE A 193 10.23 5.76 5.92
N GLU A 194 10.89 4.84 5.20
CA GLU A 194 12.35 4.73 5.17
C GLU A 194 13.02 6.02 4.66
N SER A 195 12.46 6.62 3.60
CA SER A 195 12.98 7.88 3.04
C SER A 195 12.78 9.10 3.95
N ASN A 196 11.80 9.08 4.86
CA ASN A 196 11.57 10.15 5.83
C ASN A 196 12.54 10.07 7.04
N HIS A 197 13.11 8.90 7.35
CA HIS A 197 14.00 8.70 8.51
C HIS A 197 15.21 9.65 8.58
N PRO A 198 15.94 9.92 7.46
CA PRO A 198 17.06 10.84 7.46
C PRO A 198 16.69 12.24 7.97
N ILE A 199 15.48 12.73 7.65
CA ILE A 199 14.99 14.03 8.10
C ILE A 199 14.88 14.04 9.63
N PHE A 200 14.21 13.05 10.23
CA PHE A 200 14.08 12.98 11.69
C PHE A 200 15.42 12.84 12.40
N LYS A 201 16.34 12.05 11.82
CA LYS A 201 17.71 11.92 12.33
C LYS A 201 18.44 13.27 12.27
N ARG A 202 18.25 14.03 11.19
CA ARG A 202 18.85 15.36 11.03
C ARG A 202 18.27 16.36 12.02
N LEU A 203 16.95 16.40 12.19
CA LEU A 203 16.27 17.26 13.16
C LEU A 203 16.80 17.04 14.58
N LYS A 204 17.00 15.78 15.00
CA LYS A 204 17.59 15.46 16.32
C LYS A 204 19.02 15.97 16.51
N ALA A 205 19.78 16.12 15.43
CA ALA A 205 21.18 16.55 15.48
C ALA A 205 21.33 18.08 15.50
N ILE A 206 20.26 18.83 15.22
CA ILE A 206 20.29 20.29 15.12
C ILE A 206 19.97 20.91 16.48
N GLU A 207 20.78 21.88 16.91
CA GLU A 207 20.69 22.48 18.25
C GLU A 207 19.33 23.14 18.53
N ARG A 208 18.76 23.90 17.58
CA ARG A 208 17.43 24.55 17.75
C ARG A 208 16.30 23.59 18.09
N PHE A 209 16.37 22.34 17.63
CA PHE A 209 15.37 21.30 17.96
C PHE A 209 15.66 20.58 19.30
N ASN A 210 16.85 20.79 19.88
CA ASN A 210 17.31 20.11 21.11
C ASN A 210 17.31 21.05 22.33
N THR A 211 17.44 22.36 22.12
CA THR A 211 17.55 23.35 23.21
C THR A 211 16.23 23.52 23.98
N ASN A 212 15.09 23.40 23.30
CA ASN A 212 13.78 23.49 23.94
C ASN A 212 13.26 22.09 24.29
N LYS A 213 13.08 21.82 25.59
CA LYS A 213 12.60 20.52 26.11
C LYS A 213 11.25 20.10 25.51
N ASN A 214 10.35 21.05 25.26
CA ASN A 214 9.03 20.74 24.68
C ASN A 214 9.17 20.30 23.21
N ILE A 215 10.01 20.99 22.43
CA ILE A 215 10.30 20.64 21.03
C ILE A 215 10.98 19.27 20.95
N LEU A 216 11.97 19.03 21.81
CA LEU A 216 12.67 17.75 21.86
C LEU A 216 11.73 16.59 22.23
N SER A 217 10.84 16.80 23.20
CA SER A 217 9.82 15.81 23.57
C SER A 217 8.88 15.53 22.41
N PHE A 218 8.43 16.56 21.71
CA PHE A 218 7.51 16.39 20.58
C PHE A 218 8.18 15.67 19.40
N LEU A 219 9.43 16.02 19.08
CA LEU A 219 10.23 15.31 18.08
C LEU A 219 10.45 13.84 18.47
N HIS A 220 10.63 13.55 19.76
CA HIS A 220 10.70 12.17 20.23
C HIS A 220 9.39 11.43 19.92
N ASP A 221 8.24 12.01 20.24
CA ASP A 221 6.93 11.40 19.98
C ASP A 221 6.67 11.15 18.49
N VAL A 222 7.02 12.11 17.62
CA VAL A 222 6.97 11.94 16.15
C VAL A 222 7.81 10.75 15.70
N VAL A 223 9.02 10.57 16.25
CA VAL A 223 9.88 9.43 15.90
C VAL A 223 9.30 8.12 16.39
N ILE A 224 8.70 8.07 17.58
CA ILE A 224 8.03 6.86 18.08
C ILE A 224 6.85 6.48 17.18
N GLU A 225 6.02 7.45 16.77
CA GLU A 225 4.90 7.20 15.86
C GLU A 225 5.37 6.66 14.50
N ASN A 226 6.48 7.21 13.98
CA ASN A 226 7.08 6.75 12.73
C ASN A 226 7.65 5.32 12.85
N GLN A 227 8.32 5.01 13.96
CA GLN A 227 8.80 3.65 14.26
C GLN A 227 7.65 2.65 14.39
N GLN A 228 6.53 3.07 14.96
CA GLN A 228 5.32 2.26 15.02
C GLN A 228 4.78 1.96 13.62
N ALA A 229 4.73 2.96 12.72
CA ALA A 229 4.30 2.77 11.34
C ALA A 229 5.21 1.77 10.61
N GLU A 230 6.53 1.88 10.79
CA GLU A 230 7.50 0.94 10.24
C GLU A 230 7.27 -0.50 10.75
N ALA A 231 6.99 -0.67 12.05
CA ALA A 231 6.68 -1.96 12.63
C ALA A 231 5.38 -2.56 12.07
N MET A 232 4.35 -1.74 11.89
CA MET A 232 3.10 -2.16 11.26
C MET A 232 3.33 -2.61 9.82
N ILE A 233 4.09 -1.86 9.01
CA ILE A 233 4.43 -2.24 7.63
C ILE A 233 5.12 -3.61 7.58
N ARG A 234 6.14 -3.83 8.43
CA ARG A 234 6.84 -5.13 8.48
C ARG A 234 5.89 -6.27 8.84
N GLN A 235 4.99 -6.07 9.80
CA GLN A 235 3.99 -7.07 10.17
C GLN A 235 3.03 -7.36 9.01
N SER A 236 2.48 -6.32 8.37
CA SER A 236 1.56 -6.45 7.24
C SER A 236 2.22 -7.16 6.05
N ASN A 237 3.46 -6.83 5.71
CA ASN A 237 4.22 -7.49 4.65
C ASN A 237 4.38 -8.99 4.93
N LYS A 238 4.78 -9.36 6.15
CA LYS A 238 4.91 -10.77 6.55
C LYS A 238 3.57 -11.52 6.44
N MET A 239 2.47 -10.87 6.79
CA MET A 239 1.13 -11.46 6.68
C MET A 239 0.73 -11.67 5.21
N LEU A 240 1.01 -10.69 4.33
CA LEU A 240 0.75 -10.83 2.88
C LEU A 240 1.60 -11.93 2.24
N GLU A 241 2.85 -12.10 2.66
CA GLU A 241 3.72 -13.21 2.21
C GLU A 241 3.13 -14.58 2.61
N GLN A 242 2.66 -14.70 3.86
CA GLN A 242 2.00 -15.92 4.33
C GLN A 242 0.72 -16.21 3.54
N ILE A 243 -0.10 -15.19 3.30
CA ILE A 243 -1.33 -15.29 2.48
C ILE A 243 -0.98 -15.72 1.05
N SER A 244 0.06 -15.16 0.44
CA SER A 244 0.55 -15.56 -0.89
C SER A 244 0.99 -17.03 -0.95
N ALA A 245 1.68 -17.51 0.08
CA ALA A 245 2.08 -18.91 0.21
C ALA A 245 0.87 -19.85 0.36
N ILE A 246 -0.12 -19.46 1.19
CA ILE A 246 -1.38 -20.19 1.34
C ILE A 246 -2.13 -20.23 0.00
N PHE A 247 -2.20 -19.11 -0.74
CA PHE A 247 -2.83 -19.04 -2.07
C PHE A 247 -2.20 -20.05 -3.02
N SER A 248 -0.86 -20.08 -3.08
CA SER A 248 -0.11 -21.00 -3.93
C SER A 248 -0.38 -22.46 -3.57
N SER A 249 -0.46 -22.77 -2.28
CA SER A 249 -0.81 -24.10 -1.78
C SER A 249 -2.26 -24.51 -2.14
N VAL A 250 -3.23 -23.61 -2.00
CA VAL A 250 -4.63 -23.84 -2.38
C VAL A 250 -4.77 -24.11 -3.88
N ILE A 251 -4.08 -23.32 -4.72
CA ILE A 251 -4.07 -23.53 -6.18
C ILE A 251 -3.46 -24.89 -6.53
N SER A 252 -2.31 -25.22 -5.94
CA SER A 252 -1.64 -26.51 -6.16
C SER A 252 -2.52 -27.69 -5.72
N ASN A 253 -3.19 -27.59 -4.57
CA ASN A 253 -4.10 -28.61 -4.08
C ASN A 253 -5.32 -28.77 -5.01
N ASN A 254 -5.88 -27.67 -5.51
CA ASN A 254 -6.98 -27.72 -6.47
C ASN A 254 -6.55 -28.38 -7.79
N LEU A 255 -5.38 -28.01 -8.32
CA LEU A 255 -4.80 -28.65 -9.50
C LEU A 255 -4.58 -30.14 -9.28
N ASN A 256 -4.03 -30.55 -8.13
CA ASN A 256 -3.87 -31.96 -7.78
C ASN A 256 -5.21 -32.70 -7.71
N ASN A 257 -6.25 -32.08 -7.16
CA ASN A 257 -7.58 -32.67 -7.11
C ASN A 257 -8.18 -32.82 -8.52
N ILE A 258 -8.08 -31.80 -9.37
CA ILE A 258 -8.53 -31.88 -10.77
C ILE A 258 -7.79 -33.00 -11.51
N MET A 259 -6.47 -33.08 -11.34
CA MET A 259 -5.65 -34.12 -11.97
C MET A 259 -6.00 -35.53 -11.46
N LYS A 260 -6.25 -35.71 -10.16
CA LYS A 260 -6.73 -36.97 -9.58
C LYS A 260 -8.06 -37.39 -10.22
N VAL A 261 -9.04 -36.48 -10.27
CA VAL A 261 -10.37 -36.75 -10.85
C VAL A 261 -10.25 -37.13 -12.33
N LEU A 262 -9.52 -36.34 -13.12
CA LEU A 262 -9.34 -36.61 -14.55
C LEU A 262 -8.62 -37.94 -14.79
N THR A 263 -7.56 -38.23 -14.02
CA THR A 263 -6.80 -39.48 -14.13
C THR A 263 -7.68 -40.68 -13.76
N SER A 264 -8.46 -40.57 -12.68
CA SER A 264 -9.36 -41.63 -12.25
C SER A 264 -10.46 -41.92 -13.28
N ILE A 265 -11.07 -40.88 -13.87
CA ILE A 265 -12.02 -41.04 -14.98
C ILE A 265 -11.34 -41.73 -16.18
N THR A 266 -10.14 -41.30 -16.54
CA THR A 266 -9.38 -41.87 -17.67
C THR A 266 -9.08 -43.35 -17.46
N ILE A 267 -8.59 -43.75 -16.27
CA ILE A 267 -8.31 -45.15 -15.92
C ILE A 267 -9.58 -46.01 -16.06
N VAL A 268 -10.71 -45.53 -15.53
CA VAL A 268 -11.98 -46.27 -15.58
C VAL A 268 -12.49 -46.42 -17.01
N LEU A 269 -12.41 -45.36 -17.84
CA LEU A 269 -12.81 -45.41 -19.25
C LEU A 269 -11.88 -46.27 -20.12
N THR A 270 -10.61 -46.42 -19.73
CA THR A 270 -9.63 -47.22 -20.47
C THR A 270 -9.93 -48.72 -20.39
N ILE A 271 -10.53 -49.20 -19.30
CA ILE A 271 -10.82 -50.64 -19.10
C ILE A 271 -11.77 -51.21 -20.17
N PRO A 272 -12.99 -50.66 -20.39
CA PRO A 272 -13.87 -51.14 -21.45
C PRO A 272 -13.26 -50.97 -22.83
N ASN A 273 -12.47 -49.91 -23.04
CA ASN A 273 -11.82 -49.65 -24.33
C ASN A 273 -10.79 -50.73 -24.67
N ILE A 274 -9.93 -51.13 -23.72
CA ILE A 274 -8.97 -52.23 -23.93
C ILE A 274 -9.69 -53.55 -24.19
N ILE A 275 -10.71 -53.87 -23.38
CA ILE A 275 -11.48 -55.12 -23.53
C ILE A 275 -12.16 -55.17 -24.91
N GLY A 276 -12.83 -54.07 -25.30
CA GLY A 276 -13.47 -53.94 -26.60
C GLY A 276 -12.48 -53.97 -27.77
N ALA A 277 -11.30 -53.34 -27.63
CA ALA A 277 -10.27 -53.35 -28.65
C ALA A 277 -9.69 -54.76 -28.88
N LEU A 278 -9.43 -55.52 -27.81
CA LEU A 278 -8.92 -56.90 -27.90
C LEU A 278 -9.96 -57.84 -28.53
N TRP A 279 -11.24 -57.69 -28.18
CA TRP A 279 -12.32 -58.49 -28.78
C TRP A 279 -12.72 -58.05 -30.19
N GLY A 280 -12.40 -56.81 -30.58
CA GLY A 280 -12.55 -56.31 -31.94
C GLY A 280 -11.41 -56.71 -32.88
N MET A 281 -10.42 -57.47 -32.41
CA MET A 281 -9.35 -57.99 -33.26
C MET A 281 -9.89 -59.16 -34.11
N ASN A 282 -9.57 -59.18 -35.40
CA ASN A 282 -9.91 -60.28 -36.31
C ASN A 282 -9.03 -61.52 -36.07
N VAL A 283 -9.02 -62.04 -34.85
CA VAL A 283 -8.28 -63.24 -34.43
C VAL A 283 -9.27 -64.14 -33.70
N THR A 284 -9.19 -65.46 -33.93
CA THR A 284 -10.09 -66.41 -33.27
C THR A 284 -9.90 -66.36 -31.77
N LEU A 285 -10.95 -65.99 -31.04
CA LEU A 285 -10.91 -65.82 -29.59
C LEU A 285 -11.52 -67.02 -28.86
N PRO A 286 -10.98 -67.39 -27.69
CA PRO A 286 -11.66 -68.33 -26.83
C PRO A 286 -13.03 -67.75 -26.42
N PHE A 287 -14.07 -68.59 -26.44
CA PHE A 287 -15.48 -68.23 -26.13
C PHE A 287 -16.26 -67.44 -27.20
N GLU A 288 -15.70 -67.22 -28.40
CA GLU A 288 -16.38 -66.49 -29.49
C GLU A 288 -17.68 -67.17 -29.95
N ASP A 289 -17.71 -68.51 -30.03
CA ASP A 289 -18.88 -69.29 -30.47
C ASP A 289 -19.96 -69.51 -29.38
N THR A 290 -19.78 -68.94 -28.18
CA THR A 290 -20.74 -69.16 -27.08
C THR A 290 -21.96 -68.22 -27.17
N PRO A 291 -23.20 -68.75 -27.10
CA PRO A 291 -24.39 -67.91 -27.05
C PRO A 291 -24.33 -66.97 -25.83
N GLY A 292 -24.32 -65.65 -26.06
CA GLY A 292 -24.26 -64.65 -25.01
C GLY A 292 -22.85 -64.18 -24.61
N ALA A 293 -21.80 -64.56 -25.34
CA ALA A 293 -20.42 -64.09 -25.14
C ALA A 293 -20.32 -62.56 -24.94
N PHE A 294 -21.07 -61.79 -25.73
CA PHE A 294 -21.15 -60.33 -25.63
C PHE A 294 -21.58 -59.86 -24.23
N TRP A 295 -22.64 -60.46 -23.67
CA TRP A 295 -23.15 -60.07 -22.35
C TRP A 295 -22.20 -60.47 -21.22
N ILE A 296 -21.54 -61.63 -21.35
CA ILE A 296 -20.50 -62.08 -20.41
C ILE A 296 -19.35 -61.08 -20.38
N LEU A 297 -18.90 -60.62 -21.55
CA LEU A 297 -17.83 -59.62 -21.67
C LEU A 297 -18.23 -58.28 -21.05
N CYS A 298 -19.44 -57.79 -21.33
CA CYS A 298 -19.95 -56.58 -20.69
C CYS A 298 -19.98 -56.70 -19.16
N PHE A 299 -20.39 -57.85 -18.62
CA PHE A 299 -20.43 -58.09 -17.18
C PHE A 299 -19.02 -58.12 -16.56
N ILE A 300 -18.06 -58.79 -17.21
CA ILE A 300 -16.65 -58.81 -16.76
C ILE A 300 -16.05 -57.40 -16.79
N SER A 301 -16.24 -56.67 -17.90
CA SER A 301 -15.77 -55.28 -18.02
C SER A 301 -16.37 -54.39 -16.93
N LEU A 302 -17.67 -54.53 -16.67
CA LEU A 302 -18.35 -53.78 -15.61
C LEU A 302 -17.81 -54.15 -14.22
N ALA A 303 -17.62 -55.44 -13.94
CA ALA A 303 -17.06 -55.92 -12.67
C ALA A 303 -15.65 -55.36 -12.42
N ILE A 304 -14.79 -55.35 -13.44
CA ILE A 304 -13.44 -54.76 -13.36
C ILE A 304 -13.53 -53.24 -13.15
N CYS A 305 -14.43 -52.54 -13.84
CA CYS A 305 -14.63 -51.10 -13.63
C CYS A 305 -15.08 -50.79 -12.20
N VAL A 306 -16.06 -51.53 -11.67
CA VAL A 306 -16.55 -51.37 -10.29
C VAL A 306 -15.43 -51.64 -9.28
N LEU A 307 -14.63 -52.70 -9.50
CA LEU A 307 -13.48 -53.00 -8.65
C LEU A 307 -12.44 -51.89 -8.69
N THR A 308 -12.11 -51.37 -9.87
CA THR A 308 -11.15 -50.27 -10.04
C THR A 308 -11.65 -48.99 -9.36
N VAL A 309 -12.93 -48.63 -9.53
CA VAL A 309 -13.54 -47.48 -8.83
C VAL A 309 -13.45 -47.66 -7.32
N TRP A 310 -13.74 -48.86 -6.81
CA TRP A 310 -13.65 -49.17 -5.38
C TRP A 310 -12.21 -49.01 -4.85
N ILE A 311 -11.21 -49.50 -5.58
CA ILE A 311 -9.79 -49.35 -5.23
C ILE A 311 -9.37 -47.87 -5.24
N LEU A 312 -9.74 -47.12 -6.29
CA LEU A 312 -9.40 -45.70 -6.43
C LEU A 312 -10.03 -44.86 -5.34
N ARG A 313 -11.30 -45.13 -4.99
CA ARG A 313 -12.00 -44.46 -3.89
C ARG A 313 -11.35 -44.75 -2.53
N LYS A 314 -10.89 -45.98 -2.28
CA LYS A 314 -10.18 -46.33 -1.03
C LYS A 314 -8.83 -45.61 -0.89
N LYS A 315 -8.24 -45.15 -1.99
CA LYS A 315 -6.95 -44.45 -2.02
C LYS A 315 -7.07 -42.92 -2.13
N ASP A 316 -8.26 -42.34 -1.93
CA ASP A 316 -8.52 -40.89 -2.03
C ASP A 316 -8.05 -40.26 -3.37
N TYR A 317 -8.22 -41.02 -4.47
CA TYR A 317 -8.11 -40.53 -5.85
C TYR A 317 -9.43 -39.97 -6.38
N PHE A 318 -10.47 -40.01 -5.55
CA PHE A 318 -11.82 -39.45 -5.71
C PHE A 318 -12.23 -38.75 -4.43
#